data_AF-A0A014MLG4-F1
#
_entry.id   AF-A0A014MLG4-F1
#
_cell.length_a   1.000
_cell.length_b   1.000
_cell.length_c   1.000
_cell.angle_alpha   90.00
_cell.angle_beta   90.00
_cell.angle_gamma   90.00
#
_symmetry.space_group_name_H-M   'P 1'
#
loop_
_entity.id
_entity.type
_entity.pdbx_description
1 polymer ?
#
loop_
_entity_poly.entity_id
_entity_poly.type
_entity_poly.pdbx_seq_one_letter_code
_entity_poly.pdbx_strand_id
1 'polypeptide(L)'
;MNRTEAVDVVKESLAQVVPGADLAALRPDDAFRDALELDSLDFLSFIETLSQRTGVRIDDEDTPQLTTLSGCAEFLTSRTE
;
A
#
# COMPACT_ATOMS: atom_id res chain seq x y z
N MET A 1 -13.18 7.04 -2.76
CA MET A 1 -11.86 7.73 -2.77
C MET A 1 -11.33 7.76 -4.21
N ASN A 2 -10.58 8.78 -4.64
CA ASN A 2 -10.00 8.79 -6.00
C ASN A 2 -8.65 8.07 -6.06
N ARG A 3 -8.25 7.57 -7.24
CA ARG A 3 -6.97 6.84 -7.43
C ARG A 3 -5.75 7.62 -6.92
N THR A 4 -5.74 8.94 -7.11
CA THR A 4 -4.63 9.79 -6.65
C THR A 4 -4.54 9.84 -5.13
N GLU A 5 -5.67 9.98 -4.44
CA GLU A 5 -5.72 9.96 -2.97
C GLU A 5 -5.34 8.57 -2.43
N ALA A 6 -5.78 7.50 -3.09
CA ALA A 6 -5.42 6.14 -2.73
C ALA A 6 -3.90 5.93 -2.77
N VAL A 7 -3.24 6.38 -3.85
CA VAL A 7 -1.78 6.30 -3.99
C VAL A 7 -1.07 7.13 -2.91
N ASP A 8 -1.58 8.33 -2.60
CA ASP A 8 -0.99 9.20 -1.59
C ASP A 8 -1.04 8.53 -0.19
N VAL A 9 -2.20 8.01 0.21
CA VAL A 9 -2.37 7.29 1.48
C VAL A 9 -1.48 6.05 1.55
N VAL A 10 -1.32 5.32 0.45
CA VAL A 10 -0.43 4.15 0.38
C VAL A 10 1.03 4.58 0.59
N LYS A 11 1.48 5.64 -0.09
CA LYS A 11 2.83 6.18 0.07
C LYS A 11 3.08 6.66 1.50
N GLU A 12 2.14 7.39 2.10
CA GLU A 12 2.23 7.80 3.50
C GLU A 12 2.32 6.59 4.44
N SER A 13 1.54 5.54 4.19
CA SER A 13 1.57 4.31 4.99
C SER A 13 2.91 3.59 4.87
N LEU A 14 3.47 3.51 3.66
CA LEU A 14 4.80 2.95 3.43
C LEU A 14 5.90 3.78 4.10
N ALA A 15 5.84 5.11 4.03
CA ALA A 15 6.81 5.99 4.69
C ALA A 15 6.82 5.84 6.21
N GLN A 16 5.66 5.50 6.80
CA GLN A 16 5.54 5.27 8.25
C GLN A 16 6.17 3.94 8.67
N VAL A 17 6.06 2.91 7.83
CA VAL A 17 6.57 1.56 8.10
C VAL A 17 8.07 1.48 7.79
N VAL A 18 8.47 1.94 6.61
CA VAL A 18 9.87 2.02 6.19
C VAL A 18 10.28 3.48 6.00
N PRO A 19 10.70 4.15 7.09
CA PRO A 19 11.24 5.50 7.01
C PRO A 19 12.54 5.48 6.21
N GLY A 20 12.55 6.15 5.05
CA GLY A 20 13.68 6.18 4.12
C GLY A 20 13.46 5.41 2.81
N ALA A 21 12.29 4.79 2.64
CA ALA A 21 11.84 4.24 1.37
C ALA A 21 11.84 5.31 0.25
N ASP A 22 12.39 4.98 -0.92
CA ASP A 22 12.40 5.90 -2.08
C ASP A 22 11.07 5.83 -2.84
N LEU A 23 10.04 6.43 -2.26
CA LEU A 23 8.69 6.49 -2.81
C LEU A 23 8.57 7.39 -4.06
N ALA A 24 9.64 8.14 -4.37
CA ALA A 24 9.75 8.97 -5.56
C ALA A 24 10.17 8.13 -6.78
N ALA A 25 11.05 7.15 -6.59
CA ALA A 25 11.45 6.18 -7.61
C ALA A 25 10.44 5.04 -7.80
N LEU A 26 9.58 4.79 -6.79
CA LEU A 26 8.58 3.72 -6.81
C LEU A 26 7.54 3.91 -7.93
N ARG A 27 7.45 2.94 -8.85
CA ARG A 27 6.48 2.94 -9.95
C ARG A 27 5.13 2.36 -9.52
N PRO A 28 4.04 2.68 -10.24
CA PRO A 28 2.73 2.09 -10.02
C PRO A 28 2.72 0.55 -9.99
N ASP A 29 3.52 -0.08 -10.84
CA ASP A 29 3.59 -1.53 -11.02
C ASP A 29 4.75 -2.20 -10.25
N ASP A 30 5.52 -1.42 -9.49
CA ASP A 30 6.63 -1.96 -8.69
C ASP A 30 6.12 -2.64 -7.43
N ALA A 31 6.68 -3.83 -7.16
CA ALA A 31 6.36 -4.58 -5.95
C ALA A 31 7.07 -3.97 -4.75
N PHE A 32 6.35 -3.60 -3.70
CA PHE A 32 6.92 -2.94 -2.51
C PHE A 32 8.03 -3.77 -1.86
N ARG A 33 7.88 -5.10 -1.83
CA ARG A 33 8.90 -6.00 -1.27
C ARG A 33 10.23 -5.93 -2.02
N ASP A 34 10.22 -5.70 -3.32
CA ASP A 34 11.43 -5.60 -4.14
C ASP A 34 11.97 -4.17 -4.15
N ALA A 35 11.09 -3.20 -4.41
CA ALA A 35 11.46 -1.80 -4.55
C ALA A 35 11.83 -1.12 -3.23
N LEU A 36 11.24 -1.55 -2.11
CA LEU A 36 11.47 -0.99 -0.78
C LEU A 36 12.11 -2.01 0.19
N GLU A 37 12.49 -3.19 -0.32
CA GLU A 37 13.09 -4.27 0.47
C GLU A 37 12.25 -4.65 1.71
N LEU A 38 10.91 -4.57 1.61
CA LEU A 38 10.02 -4.87 2.74
C LEU A 38 10.14 -6.33 3.19
N ASP A 39 10.36 -6.52 4.49
CA ASP A 39 10.20 -7.84 5.10
C ASP A 39 8.71 -8.21 5.25
N SER A 40 8.46 -9.48 5.53
CA SER A 40 7.14 -10.00 5.91
C SER A 40 6.47 -9.22 7.05
N LEU A 41 7.24 -8.79 8.05
CA LEU A 41 6.72 -8.03 9.19
C LEU A 41 6.36 -6.58 8.84
N ASP A 42 7.20 -5.92 8.03
CA ASP A 42 6.92 -4.58 7.51
C ASP A 42 5.66 -4.62 6.64
N PHE A 43 5.55 -5.62 5.76
CA PHE A 43 4.39 -5.75 4.90
C PHE A 43 3.09 -5.91 5.70
N LEU A 44 3.07 -6.75 6.75
CA LEU A 44 1.91 -6.88 7.63
C LEU A 44 1.57 -5.55 8.34
N SER A 45 2.58 -4.86 8.86
CA SER A 45 2.41 -3.55 9.51
C SER A 45 1.87 -2.49 8.55
N PHE A 46 2.28 -2.54 7.28
CA PHE A 46 1.76 -1.70 6.20
C PHE A 46 0.29 -1.99 5.93
N ILE A 47 -0.09 -3.26 5.81
CA ILE A 47 -1.50 -3.66 5.59
C ILE A 47 -2.39 -3.20 6.76
N GLU A 48 -1.95 -3.40 8.00
CA GLU A 48 -2.70 -2.93 9.18
C GLU A 48 -2.83 -1.41 9.20
N THR A 49 -1.74 -0.68 8.91
CA THR A 49 -1.75 0.79 8.84
C THR A 49 -2.68 1.28 7.74
N LEU A 50 -2.62 0.67 6.55
CA LEU A 50 -3.44 1.02 5.41
C LEU A 50 -4.93 0.79 5.70
N SER A 51 -5.27 -0.38 6.25
CA SER A 51 -6.61 -0.75 6.70
C SER A 51 -7.16 0.26 7.71
N GLN A 52 -6.38 0.61 8.74
CA GLN A 52 -6.80 1.57 9.77
C GLN A 52 -6.98 2.99 9.21
N ARG A 53 -6.10 3.44 8.31
CA ARG A 53 -6.20 4.79 7.71
C ARG A 53 -7.37 4.92 6.75
N THR A 54 -7.61 3.89 5.94
CA THR A 54 -8.66 3.91 4.92
C THR A 54 -10.00 3.42 5.45
N GLY A 55 -10.01 2.71 6.58
CA GLY A 55 -11.17 2.02 7.11
C GLY A 55 -11.58 0.79 6.30
N VAL A 56 -10.79 0.39 5.30
CA VAL A 56 -11.09 -0.74 4.41
C VAL A 56 -10.62 -2.04 5.05
N ARG A 57 -11.51 -3.02 5.14
CA ARG A 57 -11.15 -4.37 5.58
C ARG A 57 -10.32 -5.07 4.50
N ILE A 58 -9.08 -5.35 4.84
CA ILE A 58 -8.13 -6.13 4.03
C ILE A 58 -8.05 -7.53 4.65
N ASP A 59 -8.39 -8.56 3.88
CA ASP A 59 -8.23 -9.96 4.28
C ASP A 59 -6.94 -10.55 3.66
N ASP A 60 -6.49 -11.71 4.15
CA ASP A 60 -5.23 -12.33 3.73
C ASP A 60 -5.19 -12.60 2.21
N GLU A 61 -6.33 -12.93 1.61
CA GLU A 61 -6.52 -13.13 0.18
C GLU A 61 -6.31 -11.86 -0.67
N ASP A 62 -6.52 -10.68 -0.09
CA ASP A 62 -6.34 -9.38 -0.75
C ASP A 62 -4.86 -8.94 -0.72
N THR A 63 -4.08 -9.44 0.24
CA THR A 63 -2.67 -9.06 0.43
C THR A 63 -1.80 -9.18 -0.82
N PRO A 64 -1.87 -10.22 -1.68
CA PRO A 64 -1.08 -10.27 -2.92
C PRO A 64 -1.43 -9.13 -3.90
N GLN A 65 -2.65 -8.61 -3.88
CA GLN A 65 -3.07 -7.48 -4.71
C GLN A 65 -2.55 -6.14 -4.16
N LEU A 66 -2.22 -6.09 -2.87
CA LEU A 66 -1.72 -4.91 -2.18
C LEU A 66 -0.19 -4.83 -2.17
N THR A 67 0.45 -5.50 -3.12
CA THR A 67 1.90 -5.52 -3.28
C THR A 67 2.43 -4.40 -4.16
N THR A 68 1.55 -3.69 -4.89
CA THR A 68 1.91 -2.60 -5.82
C THR A 68 1.05 -1.37 -5.58
N LEU A 69 1.54 -0.19 -5.95
CA LEU A 69 0.77 1.07 -5.83
C LEU A 69 -0.53 0.99 -6.66
N SER A 70 -0.46 0.44 -7.87
CA SER A 70 -1.63 0.26 -8.73
C SER A 70 -2.66 -0.67 -8.10
N GLY A 71 -2.23 -1.82 -7.60
CA GLY A 71 -3.13 -2.79 -6.97
C GLY A 71 -3.78 -2.24 -5.70
N CYS A 72 -3.01 -1.56 -4.84
CA CYS A 72 -3.58 -0.83 -3.71
C CYS A 72 -4.57 0.25 -4.13
N ALA A 73 -4.22 1.05 -5.13
CA ALA A 73 -5.08 2.13 -5.58
C ALA A 73 -6.39 1.60 -6.16
N GLU A 74 -6.35 0.56 -7.00
CA GLU A 74 -7.55 -0.08 -7.56
C GLU A 74 -8.41 -0.72 -6.47
N PHE A 75 -7.79 -1.46 -5.54
CA PHE A 75 -8.48 -2.07 -4.42
C PHE A 75 -9.22 -1.05 -3.56
N LEU A 76 -8.51 0.03 -3.20
CA LEU A 76 -9.06 1.10 -2.38
C LEU A 76 -10.16 1.87 -3.11
N THR A 77 -9.98 2.16 -4.40
CA THR A 77 -11.05 2.79 -5.19
C THR A 77 -12.29 1.90 -5.23
N SER A 78 -12.15 0.60 -5.50
CA SER A 78 -13.29 -0.33 -5.59
C SER A 78 -14.03 -0.53 -4.27
N ARG A 79 -13.35 -0.39 -3.13
CA ARG A 79 -13.94 -0.57 -1.78
C ARG A 79 -14.50 0.72 -1.18
N THR A 80 -14.21 1.88 -1.76
CA THR A 80 -14.66 3.21 -1.27
C THR A 80 -15.57 3.95 -2.26
N GLU A 81 -16.18 3.21 -3.18
CA GLU A 81 -17.29 3.67 -4.04
C GLU A 81 -18.66 3.62 -3.34
#